data_AF-A0A7X6TSV7-F1
#
_entry.id   AF-A0A7X6TSV7-F1
#
_cell.length_a   1.000
_cell.length_b   1.000
_cell.length_c   1.000
_cell.angle_alpha   90.00
_cell.angle_beta   90.00
_cell.angle_gamma   90.00
#
_symmetry.space_group_name_H-M   'P 1'
#
loop_
_entity.id
_entity.type
_entity.pdbx_description
1 polymer ?
#
loop_
_entity_poly.entity_id
_entity_poly.type
_entity_poly.pdbx_seq_one_letter_code
_entity_poly.pdbx_strand_id
1 'polypeptide(L)'
;MQIKKVVLGSFEENAYILIQEESREAIIIDPGAEEEKLITYLKELNIKLKYILLTHGHVDHVGAVDALRDAFDVTVYISKVDMNY
;
A
#
# COMPACT_ATOMS: atom_id res chain seq x y z
N MET A 1 6.05 17.09 0.93
CA MET A 1 5.26 15.88 0.59
C MET A 1 6.10 15.08 -0.37
N GLN A 2 6.35 13.81 -0.06
CA GLN A 2 7.16 12.92 -0.88
C GLN A 2 6.29 11.85 -1.53
N ILE A 3 6.51 11.57 -2.81
CA ILE A 3 5.87 10.47 -3.53
C ILE A 3 6.95 9.48 -3.93
N LYS A 4 6.74 8.21 -3.64
CA LYS A 4 7.63 7.11 -4.04
C LYS A 4 6.85 6.12 -4.87
N LYS A 5 7.43 5.68 -5.97
CA LYS A 5 6.93 4.59 -6.78
C LYS A 5 7.73 3.33 -6.45
N VAL A 6 7.04 2.21 -6.26
CA VAL A 6 7.65 0.91 -6.07
C VAL A 6 7.09 -0.02 -7.14
N VAL A 7 7.96 -0.71 -7.86
CA VAL A 7 7.53 -1.71 -8.85
C VAL A 7 7.46 -3.06 -8.13
N LEU A 8 6.33 -3.75 -8.23
CA LEU A 8 6.01 -4.93 -7.43
C LEU A 8 5.71 -6.16 -8.28
N GLY A 9 6.21 -7.31 -7.83
CA GLY A 9 5.81 -8.62 -8.30
C GLY A 9 6.17 -8.91 -9.77
N SER A 10 5.71 -10.05 -10.28
CA SER A 10 6.00 -10.48 -11.65
C SER A 10 5.24 -9.69 -12.73
N PHE A 11 4.20 -8.96 -12.34
CA PHE A 11 3.42 -8.10 -13.24
C PHE A 11 4.03 -6.72 -13.42
N GLU A 12 5.09 -6.39 -12.66
CA GLU A 12 5.72 -5.06 -12.65
C GLU A 12 4.70 -3.94 -12.40
N GLU A 13 3.74 -4.21 -11.51
CA GLU A 13 2.72 -3.26 -11.07
C GLU A 13 3.39 -2.07 -10.35
N ASN A 14 2.81 -0.87 -10.47
CA ASN A 14 3.37 0.33 -9.86
C ASN A 14 2.54 0.79 -8.66
N ALA A 15 2.94 0.34 -7.47
CA ALA A 15 2.44 0.89 -6.22
C ALA A 15 3.03 2.28 -5.93
N TYR A 16 2.26 3.11 -5.22
CA TYR A 16 2.69 4.45 -4.82
C TYR A 16 2.58 4.67 -3.32
N ILE A 17 3.61 5.23 -2.71
CA ILE A 17 3.62 5.62 -1.30
C ILE A 17 3.72 7.14 -1.23
N LEU A 18 2.70 7.78 -0.66
CA LEU A 18 2.65 9.22 -0.45
C LEU A 18 2.90 9.50 1.02
N ILE A 19 3.95 10.27 1.31
CA ILE A 19 4.45 10.50 2.67
C ILE A 19 4.37 12.00 2.99
N GLN A 20 3.72 12.34 4.09
CA GLN A 20 3.82 13.64 4.74
C GLN A 20 5.13 13.65 5.55
N GLU A 21 6.01 14.62 5.28
CA GLU A 21 7.41 14.58 5.75
C GLU A 21 7.59 14.79 7.25
N GLU A 22 6.78 15.65 7.88
CA GLU A 22 6.90 16.04 9.28
C GLU A 22 6.25 15.01 10.22
N SER A 23 4.99 14.63 9.95
CA SER A 23 4.21 13.68 10.76
C SER A 23 4.61 12.23 10.50
N ARG A 24 5.28 11.97 9.36
CA ARG A 24 5.57 10.64 8.80
C ARG A 24 4.33 9.82 8.49
N GLU A 25 3.17 10.46 8.41
CA GLU A 25 1.95 9.82 7.96
C GLU A 25 2.06 9.49 6.47
N ALA A 26 1.55 8.33 6.09
CA ALA A 26 1.54 7.93 4.69
C ALA A 26 0.25 7.22 4.30
N ILE A 27 0.00 7.23 3.01
CA ILE A 27 -0.90 6.30 2.35
C ILE A 27 -0.12 5.47 1.33
N ILE A 28 -0.57 4.25 1.10
CA ILE A 28 -0.10 3.42 0.00
C ILE A 28 -1.24 3.16 -0.97
N ILE A 29 -0.94 3.20 -2.25
CA ILE A 29 -1.86 2.95 -3.35
C ILE A 29 -1.42 1.65 -4.02
N ASP A 30 -2.37 0.72 -4.18
CA ASP A 30 -2.22 -0.55 -4.88
C ASP A 30 -1.03 -1.42 -4.44
N PRO A 31 -0.90 -1.81 -3.16
CA PRO A 31 0.16 -2.72 -2.72
C PRO A 31 -0.09 -4.14 -3.25
N GLY A 32 0.43 -4.39 -4.45
CA GLY A 32 0.20 -5.61 -5.23
C GLY A 32 0.89 -6.89 -4.79
N ALA A 33 2.12 -6.79 -4.29
CA ALA A 33 2.96 -7.94 -3.96
C ALA A 33 4.12 -7.54 -3.02
N GLU A 34 4.97 -8.51 -2.68
CA GLU A 34 6.22 -8.32 -1.92
C GLU A 34 5.99 -7.76 -0.51
N GLU A 35 4.97 -8.29 0.17
CA GLU A 35 4.47 -7.83 1.47
C GLU A 35 5.57 -7.66 2.52
N GLU A 36 6.45 -8.64 2.69
CA GLU A 36 7.53 -8.57 3.69
C GLU A 36 8.51 -7.42 3.42
N LYS A 37 8.83 -7.18 2.14
CA LYS A 37 9.72 -6.08 1.74
C LYS A 37 9.04 -4.74 1.96
N LEU A 38 7.76 -4.61 1.57
CA LEU A 38 6.98 -3.38 1.81
C LEU A 38 6.86 -3.08 3.30
N ILE A 39 6.51 -4.07 4.12
CA ILE A 39 6.40 -3.91 5.58
C ILE A 39 7.73 -3.47 6.17
N THR A 40 8.83 -4.11 5.78
CA THR A 40 10.18 -3.75 6.24
C THR A 40 10.52 -2.32 5.84
N TYR A 41 10.31 -1.97 4.57
CA TYR A 41 10.59 -0.63 4.04
C TYR A 41 9.81 0.48 4.78
N LEU A 42 8.51 0.27 5.00
CA LEU A 42 7.67 1.22 5.72
C LEU A 42 8.09 1.38 7.19
N LYS A 43 8.48 0.28 7.85
CA LYS A 43 8.99 0.31 9.24
C LYS A 43 10.32 1.04 9.35
N GLU A 44 11.28 0.77 8.46
CA GLU A 44 12.59 1.45 8.42
C GLU A 44 12.45 2.96 8.21
N LEU A 45 11.46 3.38 7.42
CA LEU A 45 11.13 4.78 7.21
C LEU A 45 10.34 5.43 8.36
N ASN A 46 10.06 4.70 9.45
CA ASN A 46 9.25 5.14 10.59
C ASN A 46 7.89 5.70 10.14
N ILE A 47 7.26 5.04 9.17
CA ILE A 47 5.99 5.50 8.58
C ILE A 47 4.81 5.16 9.49
N LYS A 48 3.91 6.12 9.65
CA LYS A 48 2.57 5.92 10.22
C LYS A 48 1.60 5.69 9.07
N LEU A 49 1.39 4.45 8.69
CA LEU A 49 0.50 4.12 7.58
C LEU A 49 -0.96 4.41 8.01
N LYS A 50 -1.60 5.36 7.33
CA LYS A 50 -2.97 5.81 7.67
C LYS A 50 -4.02 5.06 6.89
N TYR A 51 -3.78 4.84 5.60
CA TYR A 51 -4.73 4.20 4.70
C TYR A 51 -4.02 3.39 3.60
N ILE A 52 -4.69 2.34 3.14
CA ILE A 52 -4.43 1.70 1.86
C ILE A 52 -5.54 2.13 0.92
N LEU A 53 -5.21 2.63 -0.27
CA LEU A 53 -6.17 2.95 -1.31
C LEU A 53 -6.00 1.99 -2.47
N LEU A 54 -7.10 1.43 -2.96
CA LEU A 54 -7.12 0.55 -4.11
C LEU A 54 -7.83 1.23 -5.28
N THR A 55 -7.17 1.25 -6.43
CA THR A 55 -7.76 1.77 -7.66
C THR A 55 -8.86 0.84 -8.17
N HIS A 56 -8.64 -0.48 -8.07
CA HIS A 56 -9.56 -1.56 -8.42
C HIS A 56 -9.09 -2.88 -7.77
N GLY A 57 -9.84 -3.97 -7.95
CA GLY A 57 -9.64 -5.25 -7.24
C GLY A 57 -8.83 -6.31 -7.98
N HIS A 58 -8.02 -5.98 -8.99
CA HIS A 58 -7.19 -7.00 -9.65
C HIS A 58 -6.09 -7.53 -8.73
N VAL A 59 -5.74 -8.81 -8.90
CA VAL A 59 -4.86 -9.57 -8.01
C VAL A 59 -3.48 -8.92 -7.82
N ASP A 60 -2.95 -8.32 -8.88
CA ASP A 60 -1.65 -7.65 -8.90
C ASP A 60 -1.66 -6.27 -8.22
N HIS A 61 -2.82 -5.75 -7.78
CA HIS A 61 -2.96 -4.51 -7.01
C HIS A 61 -3.34 -4.74 -5.54
N VAL A 62 -3.85 -5.94 -5.20
CA VAL A 62 -4.38 -6.25 -3.86
C VAL A 62 -3.57 -7.29 -3.09
N GLY A 63 -2.60 -7.96 -3.72
CA GLY A 63 -1.96 -9.15 -3.17
C GLY A 63 -1.23 -8.96 -1.84
N ALA A 64 -0.74 -7.75 -1.52
CA ALA A 64 -0.10 -7.47 -0.23
C ALA A 64 -1.03 -6.78 0.80
N VAL A 65 -2.28 -6.49 0.45
CA VAL A 65 -3.21 -5.69 1.28
C VAL A 65 -3.43 -6.29 2.66
N ASP A 66 -3.75 -7.59 2.74
CA ASP A 66 -4.05 -8.24 4.03
C ASP A 66 -2.83 -8.23 4.96
N ALA A 67 -1.64 -8.53 4.44
CA ALA A 67 -0.41 -8.50 5.22
C ALA A 67 -0.07 -7.10 5.75
N LEU A 68 -0.27 -6.06 4.92
CA LEU A 68 -0.10 -4.67 5.38
C LEU A 68 -1.17 -4.27 6.40
N ARG A 69 -2.43 -4.69 6.20
CA ARG A 69 -3.52 -4.46 7.14
C ARG A 69 -3.18 -5.02 8.51
N ASP A 70 -2.72 -6.27 8.56
CA ASP A 70 -2.39 -6.96 9.81
C ASP A 70 -1.13 -6.36 10.48
N ALA A 71 -0.14 -5.94 9.69
CA ALA A 71 1.11 -5.38 10.21
C ALA A 71 0.97 -3.95 10.76
N PHE A 72 0.02 -3.16 10.26
CA PHE A 72 -0.11 -1.73 10.57
C PHE A 72 -1.46 -1.34 11.21
N ASP A 73 -2.42 -2.27 11.32
CA ASP A 73 -3.79 -2.00 11.78
C ASP A 73 -4.42 -0.83 11.00
N VAL A 74 -4.50 -0.98 9.67
CA VAL A 74 -4.82 0.12 8.75
C VAL A 74 -6.15 -0.09 8.03
N THR A 75 -6.89 1.00 7.80
CA THR A 75 -8.12 0.98 7.00
C THR A 75 -7.81 0.93 5.50
N VAL A 76 -8.53 0.07 4.78
CA VAL A 76 -8.46 -0.06 3.32
C VAL A 76 -9.68 0.60 2.69
N TYR A 77 -9.47 1.41 1.66
CA TYR A 77 -10.53 1.97 0.82
C TYR A 77 -10.43 1.44 -0.60
N ILE A 78 -11.58 1.04 -1.15
CA ILE A 78 -11.75 0.65 -2.54
C ILE A 78 -13.07 1.21 -3.05
N SER A 79 -13.20 1.39 -4.36
CA SER A 79 -14.48 1.75 -4.96
C SER A 79 -15.56 0.71 -4.64
N LYS A 80 -16.80 1.17 -4.41
CA LYS A 80 -17.93 0.28 -4.15
C LYS A 80 -18.20 -0.72 -5.27
N VAL A 81 -17.83 -0.37 -6.50
CA VAL A 81 -18.03 -1.24 -7.68
C VAL A 81 -17.08 -2.44 -7.66
N ASP A 82 -15.96 -2.34 -6.94
CA ASP A 82 -14.91 -3.37 -6.87
C ASP A 82 -14.91 -4.10 -5.52
N MET A 83 -15.82 -3.79 -4.59
CA MET A 83 -15.90 -4.41 -3.24
C MET A 83 -16.09 -5.94 -3.26
N ASN A 84 -16.55 -6.50 -4.37
CA ASN A 84 -16.84 -7.94 -4.51
C ASN A 84 -15.81 -8.66 -5.41
N TYR A 85 -14.79 -7.95 -5.86
CA TYR A 85 -13.63 -8.55 -6.51
C TYR A 85 -12.70 -9.12 -5.42
#